data_AF-A0A1Y1RG26-F1
#
_entry.id   AF-A0A1Y1RG26-F1
#
_cell.length_a   1.000
_cell.length_b   1.000
_cell.length_c   1.000
_cell.angle_alpha   90.00
_cell.angle_beta   90.00
_cell.angle_gamma   90.00
#
_symmetry.space_group_name_H-M   'P 1'
#
loop_
_entity.id
_entity.type
_entity.pdbx_description
1 polymer ?
#
loop_
_entity_poly.entity_id
_entity_poly.type
_entity_poly.pdbx_seq_one_letter_code
_entity_poly.pdbx_strand_id
1 'polypeptide(L)'
;MLVEPRRGQTWQIIEPEGGYPDDSITGLGEPGFTGTNDFWVQHAFDMSEFSGQEAIIRWHFGGDGSVNRMGLYLDDVFVGDIMAQRDTRDLTEYRLYRGVELDTYELISTFDPDVVEYDDWNDNNEGLINGTTYYYCVRADYDDEDESGCATATAVPENWAPPTPQNLEGELDESTVSLTWDAVEVYDLAGYNVYSRLGLGGDFIQVANTENTEVDVDIPDGVNFLYVVSVDTYGMESAPSNEIQFSVGPIPPTLVSAVSGLDGYVELSWIPPGVFFYEEDFEASDGGYIATNSDAEGWAYGAPTSGPMSGHDDSENLWATNLAAEYAEANGNYTLDSPTITVVGGTP
;
A
#
# COMPACT_ATOMS: atom_id res chain seq x y z
N MET A 1 -14.43 20.16 3.52
CA MET A 1 -15.31 19.05 3.99
C MET A 1 -16.65 19.23 3.31
N LEU A 2 -17.13 18.21 2.58
CA LEU A 2 -18.44 18.21 1.92
C LEU A 2 -19.41 17.39 2.77
N VAL A 3 -20.67 17.77 2.89
CA VAL A 3 -21.68 16.98 3.65
C VAL A 3 -22.96 16.82 2.82
N GLU A 4 -23.49 15.61 2.67
CA GLU A 4 -24.77 15.35 1.98
C GLU A 4 -25.80 14.99 3.05
N PRO A 5 -26.73 15.88 3.36
CA PRO A 5 -27.62 15.67 4.50
C PRO A 5 -28.67 14.57 4.25
N ARG A 6 -28.88 14.10 3.00
CA ARG A 6 -29.74 12.94 2.66
C ARG A 6 -29.32 12.36 1.32
N ARG A 7 -29.29 11.03 1.19
CA ARG A 7 -29.08 10.33 -0.10
C ARG A 7 -30.01 10.92 -1.17
N GLY A 8 -29.48 11.78 -2.04
CA GLY A 8 -30.19 12.47 -3.11
C GLY A 8 -30.29 14.01 -3.03
N GLN A 9 -29.53 14.72 -2.18
CA GLN A 9 -29.42 16.19 -2.21
C GLN A 9 -27.96 16.67 -2.40
N THR A 10 -27.78 17.93 -2.82
CA THR A 10 -26.46 18.52 -3.11
C THR A 10 -25.62 18.72 -1.86
N TRP A 11 -24.36 18.30 -1.93
CA TRP A 11 -23.34 18.46 -0.88
C TRP A 11 -23.17 19.92 -0.46
N GLN A 12 -23.05 20.19 0.84
CA GLN A 12 -22.74 21.52 1.39
C GLN A 12 -21.36 21.52 2.05
N ILE A 13 -20.59 22.59 1.86
CA ILE A 13 -19.32 22.80 2.54
C ILE A 13 -19.58 23.46 3.90
N ILE A 14 -18.98 22.92 4.96
CA ILE A 14 -19.02 23.51 6.31
C ILE A 14 -17.65 24.14 6.59
N GLU A 15 -17.65 25.37 7.08
CA GLU A 15 -16.44 26.14 7.37
C GLU A 15 -15.94 25.87 8.81
N PRO A 16 -14.63 25.68 9.04
CA PRO A 16 -14.08 25.51 10.38
C PRO A 16 -14.11 26.84 11.16
N GLU A 17 -14.10 26.75 12.48
CA GLU A 17 -13.81 27.89 13.34
C GLU A 17 -12.40 28.43 13.01
N GLY A 18 -12.34 29.68 12.55
CA GLY A 18 -11.10 30.30 12.05
C GLY A 18 -10.96 30.31 10.52
N GLY A 19 -11.88 29.70 9.78
CA GLY A 19 -11.93 29.70 8.33
C GLY A 19 -10.96 28.71 7.66
N TYR A 20 -11.19 28.42 6.39
CA TYR A 20 -10.23 27.67 5.60
C TYR A 20 -9.01 28.55 5.25
N PRO A 21 -7.79 28.00 5.24
CA PRO A 21 -6.59 28.76 4.88
C PRO A 21 -6.50 29.09 3.39
N ASP A 22 -7.29 28.42 2.55
CA ASP A 22 -7.38 28.67 1.11
C ASP A 22 -8.84 28.72 0.66
N ASP A 23 -9.17 29.76 -0.12
CA ASP A 23 -10.51 29.99 -0.68
C ASP A 23 -10.81 29.09 -1.88
N SER A 24 -9.80 28.44 -2.47
CA SER A 24 -9.98 27.54 -3.60
C SER A 24 -8.81 26.56 -3.74
N ILE A 25 -8.98 25.35 -3.21
CA ILE A 25 -8.08 24.23 -3.49
C ILE A 25 -8.11 23.93 -4.98
N THR A 26 -6.97 24.07 -5.65
CA THR A 26 -6.85 23.93 -7.11
C THR A 26 -7.46 22.63 -7.66
N GLY A 27 -7.34 21.53 -6.91
CA GLY A 27 -7.92 20.24 -7.30
C GLY A 27 -9.43 20.10 -7.09
N LEU A 28 -10.07 21.03 -6.39
CA LEU A 28 -11.49 20.95 -6.01
C LEU A 28 -12.31 22.16 -6.47
N GLY A 29 -11.69 23.32 -6.70
CA GLY A 29 -12.39 24.57 -6.95
C GLY A 29 -13.26 25.04 -5.75
N GLU A 30 -12.94 24.55 -4.55
CA GLU A 30 -13.67 24.73 -3.30
C GLU A 30 -12.71 25.17 -2.18
N PRO A 31 -13.17 25.95 -1.18
CA PRO A 31 -12.35 26.28 -0.01
C PRO A 31 -11.89 25.03 0.75
N GLY A 32 -10.66 25.06 1.28
CA GLY A 32 -10.13 23.88 1.98
C GLY A 32 -8.80 24.12 2.69
N PHE A 33 -8.37 23.09 3.43
CA PHE A 33 -7.03 23.09 4.03
C PHE A 33 -5.97 22.81 2.97
N THR A 34 -4.90 23.60 3.01
CA THR A 34 -3.73 23.49 2.12
C THR A 34 -2.44 23.67 2.92
N GLY A 35 -1.31 23.36 2.30
CA GLY A 35 0.01 23.46 2.92
C GLY A 35 0.51 22.13 3.48
N THR A 36 1.56 22.21 4.28
CA THR A 36 2.21 21.03 4.89
C THR A 36 2.54 21.37 6.33
N ASN A 37 2.09 20.52 7.24
CA ASN A 37 2.48 20.49 8.64
C ASN A 37 2.88 19.06 9.01
N ASP A 38 3.83 18.94 9.92
CA ASP A 38 4.32 17.68 10.48
C ASP A 38 3.84 17.49 11.93
N PHE A 39 2.75 18.16 12.28
CA PHE A 39 2.12 18.11 13.60
C PHE A 39 0.59 18.09 13.48
N TRP A 40 -0.06 17.44 14.45
CA TRP A 40 -1.52 17.39 14.54
C TRP A 40 -2.10 18.78 14.83
N VAL A 41 -3.18 19.12 14.12
CA VAL A 41 -3.93 20.36 14.33
C VAL A 41 -5.40 20.02 14.53
N GLN A 42 -5.94 20.45 15.66
CA GLN A 42 -7.36 20.31 15.94
C GLN A 42 -8.14 21.43 15.22
N HIS A 43 -9.19 21.04 14.49
CA HIS A 43 -10.13 21.96 13.87
C HIS A 43 -11.55 21.71 14.39
N ALA A 44 -12.21 22.77 14.85
CA ALA A 44 -13.61 22.74 15.26
C ALA A 44 -14.50 23.26 14.13
N PHE A 45 -15.73 22.75 14.05
CA PHE A 45 -16.73 23.16 13.07
C PHE A 45 -18.05 23.40 13.81
N ASP A 46 -18.67 24.57 13.60
CA ASP A 46 -19.99 24.84 14.13
C ASP A 46 -21.03 24.02 13.34
N MET A 47 -21.65 23.07 14.02
CA MET A 47 -22.69 22.20 13.45
C MET A 47 -24.09 22.53 13.97
N SER A 48 -24.27 23.67 14.64
CA SER A 48 -25.54 24.06 15.28
C SER A 48 -26.72 24.09 14.30
N GLU A 49 -26.49 24.42 13.03
CA GLU A 49 -27.52 24.44 11.97
C GLU A 49 -28.07 23.05 11.62
N PHE A 50 -27.33 21.99 11.90
CA PHE A 50 -27.72 20.60 11.65
C PHE A 50 -28.29 19.90 12.88
N SER A 51 -28.37 20.61 14.01
CA SER A 51 -28.91 20.07 15.26
C SER A 51 -30.33 19.53 15.08
N GLY A 52 -30.52 18.23 15.35
CA GLY A 52 -31.80 17.53 15.19
C GLY A 52 -32.08 16.93 13.81
N GLN A 53 -31.09 16.85 12.90
CA GLN A 53 -31.20 16.23 11.57
C GLN A 53 -30.33 14.97 11.42
N GLU A 54 -30.63 14.09 10.46
CA GLU A 54 -29.68 13.07 9.96
C GLU A 54 -28.75 13.72 8.93
N ALA A 55 -27.43 13.49 8.99
CA ALA A 55 -26.45 14.06 8.08
C ALA A 55 -25.27 13.11 7.80
N ILE A 56 -24.60 13.24 6.64
CA ILE A 56 -23.38 12.50 6.28
C ILE A 56 -22.21 13.47 6.11
N ILE A 57 -21.20 13.38 6.97
CA ILE A 57 -19.96 14.15 6.85
C ILE A 57 -19.02 13.48 5.83
N ARG A 58 -18.43 14.25 4.89
CA ARG A 58 -17.38 13.81 3.96
C ARG A 58 -16.18 14.74 4.00
N TRP A 59 -14.99 14.16 4.10
CA TRP A 59 -13.74 14.87 3.84
C TRP A 59 -13.45 14.81 2.34
N HIS A 60 -13.14 15.96 1.71
CA HIS A 60 -12.93 16.09 0.27
C HIS A 60 -11.49 16.56 0.04
N PHE A 61 -10.71 15.79 -0.70
CA PHE A 61 -9.31 16.07 -1.00
C PHE A 61 -9.15 16.17 -2.52
N GLY A 62 -8.41 17.18 -3.00
CA GLY A 62 -8.11 17.32 -4.42
C GLY A 62 -6.69 17.81 -4.64
N GLY A 63 -5.99 17.13 -5.54
CA GLY A 63 -4.68 17.54 -6.02
C GLY A 63 -4.80 18.39 -7.28
N ASP A 64 -3.79 19.23 -7.50
CA ASP A 64 -3.72 20.17 -8.64
C ASP A 64 -3.08 19.56 -9.90
N GLY A 65 -2.83 18.25 -9.88
CA GLY A 65 -2.18 17.50 -10.97
C GLY A 65 -0.68 17.78 -11.12
N SER A 66 -0.06 18.53 -10.21
CA SER A 66 1.34 18.96 -10.36
C SER A 66 2.36 18.05 -9.66
N VAL A 67 2.19 17.72 -8.37
CA VAL A 67 3.14 16.85 -7.62
C VAL A 67 2.44 16.06 -6.50
N ASN A 68 2.83 14.79 -6.29
CA ASN A 68 2.37 13.98 -5.16
C ASN A 68 3.06 14.40 -3.84
N ARG A 69 2.28 14.49 -2.77
CA ARG A 69 2.70 14.85 -1.40
C ARG A 69 1.93 14.03 -0.37
N MET A 70 2.36 14.08 0.89
CA MET A 70 1.58 13.56 2.03
C MET A 70 0.20 14.22 2.04
N GLY A 71 -0.85 13.40 2.19
CA GLY A 71 -2.25 13.82 2.09
C GLY A 71 -2.83 14.32 3.42
N LEU A 72 -4.15 14.22 3.55
CA LEU A 72 -4.88 14.56 4.78
C LEU A 72 -4.92 13.35 5.73
N TYR A 73 -4.51 13.55 6.99
CA TYR A 73 -4.64 12.59 8.08
C TYR A 73 -5.68 13.13 9.09
N LEU A 74 -6.53 12.25 9.61
CA LEU A 74 -7.62 12.59 10.53
C LEU A 74 -7.59 11.61 11.69
N ASP A 75 -7.70 12.13 12.91
CA ASP A 75 -7.84 11.33 14.12
C ASP A 75 -8.77 12.07 15.11
N ASP A 76 -9.34 11.34 16.07
CA ASP A 76 -10.19 11.87 17.14
C ASP A 76 -11.36 12.77 16.68
N VAL A 77 -12.28 12.23 15.88
CA VAL A 77 -13.49 12.97 15.44
C VAL A 77 -14.55 12.98 16.52
N PHE A 78 -14.71 14.13 17.19
CA PHE A 78 -15.76 14.36 18.18
C PHE A 78 -16.84 15.31 17.68
N VAL A 79 -18.11 15.00 17.99
CA VAL A 79 -19.27 15.87 17.73
C VAL A 79 -20.03 16.07 19.05
N GLY A 80 -19.95 17.27 19.64
CA GLY A 80 -20.60 17.58 20.91
C GLY A 80 -20.37 19.02 21.41
N ASP A 81 -20.89 19.34 22.59
CA ASP A 81 -20.86 20.69 23.19
C ASP A 81 -19.60 20.87 24.07
N ILE A 82 -18.66 21.74 23.67
CA ILE A 82 -17.27 21.81 24.21
C ILE A 82 -17.19 22.48 25.60
N MET A 83 -18.32 22.96 26.17
CA MET A 83 -18.34 23.63 27.48
C MET A 83 -18.80 22.74 28.65
N ALA A 84 -18.88 21.42 28.48
CA ALA A 84 -19.24 20.50 29.56
C ALA A 84 -18.02 19.72 30.08
N GLN A 85 -17.59 20.09 31.29
CA GLN A 85 -16.70 19.37 32.22
C GLN A 85 -15.20 19.55 32.03
N ARG A 86 -14.68 20.73 32.43
CA ARG A 86 -13.41 20.70 33.19
C ARG A 86 -13.74 20.41 34.64
N ASP A 87 -13.44 19.18 35.03
CA ASP A 87 -13.16 18.89 36.42
C ASP A 87 -12.10 19.89 36.92
N THR A 88 -12.36 20.57 38.04
CA THR A 88 -11.43 21.58 38.58
C THR A 88 -10.36 20.96 39.48
N ARG A 89 -10.38 19.64 39.64
CA ARG A 89 -9.41 18.85 40.39
C ARG A 89 -8.13 18.64 39.59
N ASP A 90 -7.00 18.49 40.29
CA ASP A 90 -5.71 18.25 39.65
C ASP A 90 -5.58 16.74 39.37
N LEU A 91 -5.48 16.37 38.09
CA LEU A 91 -5.20 15.00 37.67
C LEU A 91 -3.79 14.60 38.14
N THR A 92 -3.67 13.49 38.86
CA THR A 92 -2.40 13.04 39.45
C THR A 92 -1.79 11.86 38.71
N GLU A 93 -2.60 10.90 38.25
CA GLU A 93 -2.14 9.76 37.44
C GLU A 93 -3.29 9.10 36.67
N TYR A 94 -2.94 8.27 35.69
CA TYR A 94 -3.84 7.27 35.12
C TYR A 94 -3.51 5.88 35.66
N ARG A 95 -4.53 5.08 35.92
CA ARG A 95 -4.42 3.65 36.26
C ARG A 95 -5.04 2.81 35.16
N LEU A 96 -4.24 1.93 34.56
CA LEU A 96 -4.67 1.01 33.52
C LEU A 96 -4.83 -0.39 34.10
N TYR A 97 -6.01 -0.96 33.90
CA TYR A 97 -6.35 -2.31 34.29
C TYR A 97 -6.73 -3.15 33.08
N ARG A 98 -6.46 -4.46 33.16
CA ARG A 98 -6.78 -5.44 32.12
C ARG A 98 -7.43 -6.69 32.71
N GLY A 99 -8.33 -7.31 31.96
CA GLY A 99 -8.96 -8.59 32.28
C GLY A 99 -9.24 -9.44 31.04
N VAL A 100 -9.52 -10.74 31.25
CA VAL A 100 -9.99 -11.68 30.20
C VAL A 100 -11.48 -11.98 30.31
N GLU A 101 -12.12 -11.50 31.38
CA GLU A 101 -13.57 -11.51 31.57
C GLU A 101 -14.04 -10.07 31.79
N LEU A 102 -15.24 -9.76 31.30
CA LEU A 102 -15.84 -8.43 31.43
C LEU A 102 -16.03 -8.07 32.91
N ASP A 103 -15.74 -6.82 33.27
CA ASP A 103 -15.85 -6.28 34.63
C ASP A 103 -14.94 -6.92 35.70
N THR A 104 -13.97 -7.75 35.30
CA THR A 104 -12.95 -8.31 36.19
C THR A 104 -11.57 -7.88 35.72
N TYR A 105 -11.01 -6.84 36.34
CA TYR A 105 -9.74 -6.25 35.94
C TYR A 105 -8.66 -6.37 37.01
N GLU A 106 -7.41 -6.49 36.58
CA GLU A 106 -6.21 -6.37 37.41
C GLU A 106 -5.42 -5.15 36.97
N LEU A 107 -4.84 -4.40 37.91
CA LEU A 107 -3.99 -3.25 37.61
C LEU A 107 -2.73 -3.75 36.90
N ILE A 108 -2.48 -3.24 35.69
CA ILE A 108 -1.29 -3.59 34.91
C ILE A 108 -0.26 -2.48 34.86
N SER A 109 -0.69 -1.21 34.94
CA SER A 109 0.24 -0.07 34.95
C SER A 109 -0.40 1.20 35.53
N THR A 110 0.46 2.15 35.91
CA THR A 110 0.11 3.51 36.31
C THR A 110 0.96 4.49 35.52
N PHE A 111 0.39 5.63 35.12
CA PHE A 111 1.04 6.60 34.24
C PHE A 111 0.88 8.02 34.75
N ASP A 112 1.88 8.87 34.46
CA ASP A 112 1.79 10.30 34.70
C ASP A 112 0.66 10.94 33.84
N PRO A 113 0.09 12.09 34.26
CA PRO A 113 -1.04 12.74 33.59
C PRO A 113 -0.84 13.13 32.11
N ASP A 114 0.41 13.23 31.67
CA ASP A 114 0.80 13.58 30.31
C ASP A 114 0.90 12.37 29.38
N VAL A 115 0.85 11.14 29.91
CA VAL A 115 0.82 9.91 29.12
C VAL A 115 -0.61 9.62 28.69
N VAL A 116 -0.85 9.70 27.38
CA VAL A 116 -2.18 9.48 26.78
C VAL A 116 -2.23 8.27 25.85
N GLU A 117 -1.12 7.55 25.71
CA GLU A 117 -0.99 6.35 24.88
C GLU A 117 -0.13 5.29 25.59
N TYR A 118 -0.42 4.02 25.35
CA TYR A 118 0.33 2.88 25.89
C TYR A 118 0.11 1.64 25.02
N ASP A 119 1.21 1.05 24.55
CA ASP A 119 1.19 -0.25 23.90
C ASP A 119 1.27 -1.35 24.97
N ASP A 120 0.18 -2.13 25.13
CA ASP A 120 0.18 -3.30 26.03
C ASP A 120 0.95 -4.48 25.41
N TRP A 121 2.27 -4.31 25.38
CA TRP A 121 3.23 -5.35 25.08
C TRP A 121 3.78 -5.88 26.41
N ASN A 122 3.29 -7.03 26.88
CA ASN A 122 3.67 -7.55 28.20
C ASN A 122 5.19 -7.86 28.27
N ASP A 123 5.95 -7.00 28.96
CA ASP A 123 7.41 -7.05 29.18
C ASP A 123 7.92 -8.34 29.87
N ASN A 124 7.03 -9.20 30.37
CA ASN A 124 7.38 -10.45 31.05
C ASN A 124 7.47 -11.67 30.12
N ASN A 125 7.58 -11.46 28.80
CA ASN A 125 7.87 -12.50 27.81
C ASN A 125 6.78 -13.59 27.64
N GLU A 126 5.57 -13.36 28.15
CA GLU A 126 4.37 -14.20 27.90
C GLU A 126 3.35 -13.53 26.97
N GLY A 127 3.54 -12.24 26.63
CA GLY A 127 2.70 -11.51 25.66
C GLY A 127 1.21 -11.44 26.02
N LEU A 128 0.42 -10.86 25.14
CA LEU A 128 -1.02 -11.13 25.07
C LEU A 128 -1.23 -12.36 24.18
N ILE A 129 -2.25 -13.17 24.47
CA ILE A 129 -2.54 -14.38 23.69
C ILE A 129 -3.41 -14.00 22.49
N ASN A 130 -2.92 -14.27 21.28
CA ASN A 130 -3.69 -14.07 20.04
C ASN A 130 -5.03 -14.81 20.08
N GLY A 131 -6.10 -14.14 19.63
CA GLY A 131 -7.46 -14.64 19.67
C GLY A 131 -8.15 -14.56 21.04
N THR A 132 -7.44 -14.14 22.10
CA THR A 132 -8.05 -13.89 23.41
C THR A 132 -8.63 -12.49 23.48
N THR A 133 -9.90 -12.37 23.87
CA THR A 133 -10.51 -11.05 24.13
C THR A 133 -10.00 -10.50 25.45
N TYR A 134 -9.42 -9.32 25.39
CA TYR A 134 -9.01 -8.54 26.56
C TYR A 134 -9.96 -7.36 26.74
N TYR A 135 -10.24 -7.06 28.02
CA TYR A 135 -11.03 -5.92 28.46
C TYR A 135 -10.13 -4.98 29.23
N TYR A 136 -10.18 -3.70 28.89
CA TYR A 136 -9.38 -2.66 29.50
C TYR A 136 -10.26 -1.70 30.28
N CYS A 137 -9.71 -1.16 31.35
CA CYS A 137 -10.28 -0.10 32.15
C CYS A 137 -9.19 0.95 32.40
N VAL A 138 -9.42 2.19 32.00
CA VAL A 138 -8.56 3.32 32.37
C VAL A 138 -9.32 4.17 33.38
N ARG A 139 -8.64 4.54 34.47
CA ARG A 139 -9.14 5.48 35.47
C ARG A 139 -8.16 6.62 35.63
N ALA A 140 -8.66 7.84 35.64
CA ALA A 140 -7.97 9.00 36.19
C ALA A 140 -8.06 9.00 37.72
N ASP A 141 -6.95 9.30 38.39
CA ASP A 141 -6.85 9.60 39.83
C ASP A 141 -6.61 11.11 40.02
N TYR A 142 -7.18 11.67 41.09
CA TYR A 142 -7.12 13.11 41.37
C TYR A 142 -6.50 13.40 42.74
N ASP A 143 -6.14 14.65 42.99
CA ASP A 143 -5.44 15.11 44.19
C ASP A 143 -6.21 14.95 45.52
N ASP A 144 -7.48 14.54 45.47
CA ASP A 144 -8.36 14.23 46.60
C ASP A 144 -8.55 12.72 46.87
N GLU A 145 -7.74 11.86 46.25
CA GLU A 145 -7.81 10.38 46.32
C GLU A 145 -9.12 9.77 45.75
N ASP A 146 -9.84 10.54 44.92
CA ASP A 146 -11.03 10.07 44.23
C ASP A 146 -10.69 9.54 42.83
N GLU A 147 -10.77 8.23 42.65
CA GLU A 147 -10.71 7.63 41.32
C GLU A 147 -11.98 7.94 40.51
N SER A 148 -11.77 8.31 39.25
CA SER A 148 -12.85 8.40 38.26
C SER A 148 -13.52 7.04 38.00
N GLY A 149 -14.65 7.10 37.30
CA GLY A 149 -15.27 5.91 36.71
C GLY A 149 -14.34 5.23 35.69
N CYS A 150 -14.67 3.99 35.36
CA CYS A 150 -13.90 3.21 34.40
C CYS A 150 -14.21 3.64 32.96
N ALA A 151 -13.21 4.11 32.22
CA ALA A 151 -13.26 4.21 30.76
C ALA A 151 -12.85 2.86 30.16
N THR A 152 -13.79 2.19 29.49
CA THR A 152 -13.60 0.80 29.04
C THR A 152 -13.26 0.69 27.57
N ALA A 153 -12.36 -0.22 27.23
CA ALA A 153 -12.09 -0.64 25.86
C ALA A 153 -12.00 -2.18 25.78
N THR A 154 -12.08 -2.75 24.58
CA THR A 154 -11.85 -4.18 24.37
C THR A 154 -11.10 -4.40 23.06
N ALA A 155 -10.20 -5.38 23.05
CA ALA A 155 -9.41 -5.74 21.89
C ALA A 155 -9.13 -7.24 21.85
N VAL A 156 -8.83 -7.75 20.66
CA VAL A 156 -8.39 -9.13 20.44
C VAL A 156 -7.07 -9.05 19.65
N PRO A 157 -5.93 -9.39 20.26
CA PRO A 157 -4.66 -9.50 19.54
C PRO A 157 -4.75 -10.59 18.47
N GLU A 158 -4.10 -10.39 17.33
CA GLU A 158 -4.08 -11.34 16.23
C GLU A 158 -2.65 -11.61 15.79
N ASN A 159 -2.42 -12.82 15.25
CA ASN A 159 -1.12 -13.18 14.68
C ASN A 159 -0.94 -12.50 13.33
N TRP A 160 0.15 -11.78 13.16
CA TRP A 160 0.50 -11.09 11.91
C TRP A 160 1.74 -11.71 11.29
N ALA A 161 1.80 -11.67 9.96
CA ALA A 161 2.99 -12.11 9.25
C ALA A 161 4.20 -11.24 9.68
N PRO A 162 5.40 -11.83 9.80
CA PRO A 162 6.59 -11.06 10.11
C PRO A 162 6.88 -9.98 9.05
N PRO A 163 7.68 -8.95 9.40
CA PRO A 163 8.22 -8.02 8.43
C PRO A 163 9.05 -8.73 7.35
N THR A 164 8.90 -8.28 6.09
CA THR A 164 9.68 -8.79 4.96
C THR A 164 11.18 -8.55 5.15
N PRO A 165 12.05 -9.56 4.91
CA PRO A 165 13.49 -9.37 4.89
C PRO A 165 13.92 -8.36 3.81
N GLN A 166 14.86 -7.48 4.15
CA GLN A 166 15.36 -6.45 3.24
C GLN A 166 16.80 -6.73 2.82
N ASN A 167 17.25 -6.05 1.76
CA ASN A 167 18.62 -6.09 1.26
C ASN A 167 19.11 -7.51 0.97
N LEU A 168 18.28 -8.32 0.29
CA LEU A 168 18.73 -9.62 -0.20
C LEU A 168 19.82 -9.39 -1.26
N GLU A 169 21.00 -9.92 -0.99
CA GLU A 169 22.16 -9.92 -1.85
C GLU A 169 22.69 -11.36 -2.01
N GLY A 170 23.53 -11.59 -3.01
CA GLY A 170 24.18 -12.89 -3.15
C GLY A 170 25.37 -12.91 -4.09
N GLU A 171 26.25 -13.89 -3.88
CA GLU A 171 27.43 -14.14 -4.70
C GLU A 171 27.37 -15.56 -5.27
N LEU A 172 27.63 -15.70 -6.57
CA LEU A 172 27.64 -16.99 -7.27
C LEU A 172 29.07 -17.54 -7.37
N ASP A 173 29.26 -18.79 -6.92
CA ASP A 173 30.47 -19.58 -7.16
C ASP A 173 30.09 -20.91 -7.83
N GLU A 174 30.51 -21.07 -9.10
CA GLU A 174 30.15 -22.18 -9.99
C GLU A 174 28.63 -22.41 -10.14
N SER A 175 28.01 -23.12 -9.19
CA SER A 175 26.57 -23.42 -9.13
C SER A 175 25.94 -23.16 -7.76
N THR A 176 26.71 -22.66 -6.80
CA THR A 176 26.26 -22.37 -5.43
C THR A 176 26.18 -20.86 -5.25
N VAL A 177 25.04 -20.38 -4.76
CA VAL A 177 24.82 -18.97 -4.43
C VAL A 177 24.87 -18.81 -2.91
N SER A 178 25.82 -18.01 -2.43
CA SER A 178 25.85 -17.55 -1.04
C SER A 178 24.95 -16.33 -0.91
N LEU A 179 23.85 -16.46 -0.17
CA LEU A 179 22.83 -15.43 0.02
C LEU A 179 22.98 -14.76 1.39
N THR A 180 22.73 -13.45 1.46
CA THR A 180 22.69 -12.67 2.70
C THR A 180 21.55 -11.65 2.68
N TRP A 181 20.95 -11.35 3.83
CA TRP A 181 19.91 -10.33 3.99
C TRP A 181 19.94 -9.70 5.39
N ASP A 182 19.17 -8.62 5.60
CA ASP A 182 19.05 -7.98 6.91
C ASP A 182 18.20 -8.80 7.88
N ALA A 183 18.61 -8.82 9.15
CA ALA A 183 17.88 -9.51 10.21
C ALA A 183 16.50 -8.88 10.46
N VAL A 184 15.47 -9.72 10.53
CA VAL A 184 14.14 -9.35 11.01
C VAL A 184 14.11 -9.57 12.53
N GLU A 185 13.75 -8.55 13.30
CA GLU A 185 13.69 -8.60 14.76
C GLU A 185 12.23 -8.57 15.24
N VAL A 186 11.62 -9.76 15.37
CA VAL A 186 10.30 -9.95 16.00
C VAL A 186 10.34 -11.11 16.99
N TYR A 187 9.52 -11.03 18.03
CA TYR A 187 9.55 -11.94 19.19
C TYR A 187 9.18 -13.39 18.83
N ASP A 188 8.43 -13.59 17.75
CA ASP A 188 7.90 -14.86 17.27
C ASP A 188 8.50 -15.29 15.93
N LEU A 189 9.66 -14.75 15.53
CA LEU A 189 10.37 -15.19 14.34
C LEU A 189 10.82 -16.65 14.51
N ALA A 190 10.47 -17.51 13.55
CA ALA A 190 10.97 -18.88 13.47
C ALA A 190 12.17 -19.04 12.53
N GLY A 191 12.31 -18.17 11.54
CA GLY A 191 13.44 -18.18 10.61
C GLY A 191 13.07 -17.62 9.24
N TYR A 192 13.69 -18.18 8.21
CA TYR A 192 13.57 -17.74 6.83
C TYR A 192 13.41 -18.92 5.87
N ASN A 193 12.61 -18.73 4.82
CA ASN A 193 12.49 -19.66 3.70
C ASN A 193 13.03 -18.98 2.44
N VAL A 194 13.89 -19.69 1.70
CA VAL A 194 14.42 -19.22 0.42
C VAL A 194 13.71 -19.97 -0.69
N TYR A 195 13.24 -19.21 -1.67
CA TYR A 195 12.56 -19.73 -2.84
C TYR A 195 13.38 -19.47 -4.10
N SER A 196 13.36 -20.43 -5.03
CA SER A 196 13.97 -20.28 -6.35
C SER A 196 13.03 -20.72 -7.46
N ARG A 197 13.13 -20.05 -8.60
CA ARG A 197 12.42 -20.39 -9.83
C ARG A 197 13.39 -20.43 -11.00
N LEU A 198 13.28 -21.47 -11.83
CA LEU A 198 14.01 -21.59 -13.09
C LEU A 198 13.22 -20.96 -14.25
N GLY A 199 13.79 -19.92 -14.87
CA GLY A 199 13.17 -19.18 -15.97
C GLY A 199 11.92 -18.39 -15.55
N LEU A 200 11.30 -17.70 -16.52
CA LEU A 200 10.16 -16.81 -16.24
C LEU A 200 8.80 -17.52 -16.11
N GLY A 201 8.69 -18.76 -16.61
CA GLY A 201 7.44 -19.52 -16.64
C GLY A 201 7.32 -20.64 -15.59
N GLY A 202 8.33 -20.79 -14.73
CA GLY A 202 8.31 -21.79 -13.66
C GLY A 202 7.52 -21.36 -12.43
N ASP A 203 7.27 -22.30 -11.53
CA ASP A 203 6.81 -22.01 -10.17
C ASP A 203 8.02 -21.78 -9.25
N PHE A 204 7.87 -20.93 -8.25
CA PHE A 204 8.84 -20.84 -7.16
C PHE A 204 8.74 -22.08 -6.28
N ILE A 205 9.88 -22.70 -6.03
CA ILE A 205 10.01 -23.82 -5.09
C ILE A 205 10.91 -23.42 -3.93
N GLN A 206 10.57 -23.89 -2.73
CA GLN A 206 11.42 -23.68 -1.57
C GLN A 206 12.70 -24.52 -1.73
N VAL A 207 13.85 -23.84 -1.65
CA VAL A 207 15.17 -24.44 -1.84
C VAL A 207 16.01 -24.45 -0.55
N ALA A 208 15.68 -23.59 0.42
CA ALA A 208 16.29 -23.63 1.74
C ALA A 208 15.33 -23.16 2.85
N ASN A 209 15.68 -23.53 4.08
CA ASN A 209 15.12 -23.01 5.32
C ASN A 209 16.28 -22.83 6.31
N THR A 210 16.33 -21.69 7.01
CA THR A 210 17.41 -21.35 7.94
C THR A 210 16.92 -20.40 9.03
N GLU A 211 17.53 -20.45 10.20
CA GLU A 211 17.34 -19.44 11.27
C GLU A 211 18.34 -18.27 11.15
N ASN A 212 19.38 -18.42 10.31
CA ASN A 212 20.39 -17.40 10.08
C ASN A 212 19.97 -16.43 8.96
N THR A 213 20.66 -15.30 8.88
CA THR A 213 20.50 -14.30 7.80
C THR A 213 21.40 -14.56 6.59
N GLU A 214 21.95 -15.76 6.52
CA GLU A 214 22.80 -16.22 5.43
C GLU A 214 22.56 -17.71 5.14
N VAL A 215 22.64 -18.09 3.86
CA VAL A 215 22.53 -19.49 3.43
C VAL A 215 23.15 -19.70 2.05
N ASP A 216 23.79 -20.85 1.86
CA ASP A 216 24.26 -21.31 0.56
C ASP A 216 23.20 -22.18 -0.12
N VAL A 217 22.92 -21.88 -1.39
CA VAL A 217 21.91 -22.59 -2.19
C VAL A 217 22.52 -23.07 -3.51
N ASP A 218 22.44 -24.37 -3.78
CA ASP A 218 22.78 -24.93 -5.09
C ASP A 218 21.64 -24.67 -6.07
N ILE A 219 21.95 -24.06 -7.21
CA ILE A 219 20.99 -23.75 -8.28
C ILE A 219 21.33 -24.50 -9.57
N PRO A 220 20.31 -24.97 -10.33
CA PRO A 220 20.53 -25.70 -11.57
C PRO A 220 21.02 -24.79 -12.71
N ASP A 221 21.57 -25.40 -13.76
CA ASP A 221 21.89 -24.71 -15.02
C ASP A 221 20.66 -23.98 -15.59
N GLY A 222 20.88 -22.77 -16.10
CA GLY A 222 19.86 -21.87 -16.61
C GLY A 222 19.84 -20.56 -15.84
N VAL A 223 18.70 -19.85 -15.93
CA VAL A 223 18.51 -18.57 -15.24
C VAL A 223 17.58 -18.79 -14.05
N ASN A 224 18.11 -18.54 -12.86
CA ASN A 224 17.40 -18.73 -11.61
C ASN A 224 17.08 -17.38 -10.98
N PHE A 225 15.85 -17.25 -10.51
CA PHE A 225 15.36 -16.12 -9.74
C PHE A 225 15.20 -16.58 -8.30
N LEU A 226 15.64 -15.78 -7.33
CA LEU A 226 15.59 -16.12 -5.90
C LEU A 226 15.03 -14.96 -5.09
N TYR A 227 14.28 -15.30 -4.05
CA TYR A 227 13.88 -14.37 -2.99
C TYR A 227 13.87 -15.09 -1.64
N VAL A 228 13.81 -14.31 -0.56
CA VAL A 228 13.65 -14.81 0.81
C VAL A 228 12.38 -14.24 1.45
N VAL A 229 11.73 -15.04 2.29
CA VAL A 229 10.66 -14.61 3.21
C VAL A 229 11.06 -14.93 4.64
N SER A 230 10.61 -14.14 5.59
CA SER A 230 10.64 -14.48 7.02
C SER A 230 9.40 -15.31 7.36
N VAL A 231 9.51 -16.18 8.35
CA VAL A 231 8.43 -17.05 8.81
C VAL A 231 8.33 -17.01 10.34
N ASP A 232 7.11 -16.89 10.86
CA ASP A 232 6.86 -16.92 12.31
C ASP A 232 6.76 -18.35 12.86
N THR A 233 6.70 -18.46 14.19
CA THR A 233 6.52 -19.74 14.91
C THR A 233 5.18 -20.45 14.66
N TYR A 234 4.23 -19.77 14.00
CA TYR A 234 2.93 -20.32 13.59
C TYR A 234 2.91 -20.75 12.11
N GLY A 235 3.99 -20.50 11.37
CA GLY A 235 4.15 -20.84 9.95
C GLY A 235 3.59 -19.79 8.98
N MET A 236 3.30 -18.57 9.42
CA MET A 236 2.93 -17.47 8.54
C MET A 236 4.17 -16.85 7.90
N GLU A 237 4.17 -16.73 6.57
CA GLU A 237 5.26 -16.10 5.83
C GLU A 237 4.99 -14.62 5.57
N SER A 238 6.06 -13.83 5.52
CA SER A 238 6.04 -12.44 5.07
C SER A 238 5.76 -12.33 3.56
N ALA A 239 5.59 -11.10 3.07
CA ALA A 239 5.78 -10.84 1.65
C ALA A 239 7.26 -11.11 1.24
N PRO A 240 7.55 -11.45 -0.04
CA PRO A 240 8.91 -11.73 -0.50
C PRO A 240 9.80 -10.49 -0.47
N SER A 241 11.10 -10.71 -0.25
CA SER A 241 12.15 -9.70 -0.41
C SER A 241 12.25 -9.17 -1.85
N ASN A 242 13.22 -8.29 -2.10
CA ASN A 242 13.69 -8.07 -3.47
C ASN A 242 14.13 -9.41 -4.11
N GLU A 243 13.84 -9.57 -5.41
CA GLU A 243 14.24 -10.73 -6.19
C GLU A 243 15.64 -10.49 -6.79
N ILE A 244 16.49 -11.52 -6.77
CA ILE A 244 17.81 -11.50 -7.41
C ILE A 244 17.92 -12.61 -8.46
N GLN A 245 18.82 -12.43 -9.43
CA GLN A 245 18.94 -13.29 -10.59
C GLN A 245 20.38 -13.78 -10.79
N PHE A 246 20.53 -15.08 -11.03
CA PHE A 246 21.79 -15.69 -11.43
C PHE A 246 21.64 -16.55 -12.67
N SER A 247 22.73 -16.69 -13.43
CA SER A 247 22.80 -17.58 -14.59
C SER A 247 23.93 -18.58 -14.42
N VAL A 248 23.62 -19.86 -14.52
CA VAL A 248 24.59 -20.96 -14.40
C VAL A 248 24.62 -21.77 -15.69
N GLY A 249 25.82 -22.13 -16.15
CA GLY A 249 25.99 -22.99 -17.31
C GLY A 249 25.49 -22.41 -18.64
N PRO A 250 25.24 -23.25 -19.67
CA PRO A 250 24.74 -22.83 -20.97
C PRO A 250 23.26 -22.43 -20.89
N ILE A 251 22.98 -21.14 -20.96
CA ILE A 251 21.62 -20.58 -20.94
C ILE A 251 20.89 -20.94 -22.25
N PRO A 252 19.66 -21.50 -22.21
CA PRO A 252 18.88 -21.78 -23.41
C PRO A 252 18.20 -20.50 -23.96
N PRO A 253 17.83 -20.46 -25.26
CA PRO A 253 16.94 -19.43 -25.80
C PRO A 253 15.57 -19.47 -25.10
N THR A 254 14.95 -18.32 -24.93
CA THR A 254 13.65 -18.17 -24.26
C THR A 254 12.56 -17.75 -25.25
N LEU A 255 11.29 -17.82 -24.82
CA LEU A 255 10.11 -17.40 -25.60
C LEU A 255 10.08 -17.93 -27.03
N VAL A 256 10.31 -19.23 -27.20
CA VAL A 256 10.20 -19.85 -28.53
C VAL A 256 8.75 -19.79 -29.00
N SER A 257 8.52 -19.12 -30.12
CA SER A 257 7.22 -19.06 -30.78
C SER A 257 7.28 -19.77 -32.14
N ALA A 258 6.13 -20.30 -32.55
CA ALA A 258 5.97 -20.94 -33.85
C ALA A 258 4.65 -20.50 -34.49
N VAL A 259 4.73 -19.91 -35.68
CA VAL A 259 3.54 -19.45 -36.41
C VAL A 259 3.05 -20.57 -37.34
N SER A 260 1.77 -20.94 -37.19
CA SER A 260 1.12 -21.95 -38.03
C SER A 260 0.29 -21.31 -39.16
N GLY A 261 0.01 -22.07 -40.23
CA GLY A 261 -0.87 -21.64 -41.33
C GLY A 261 -0.17 -21.06 -42.57
N LEU A 262 1.16 -21.10 -42.61
CA LEU A 262 1.98 -20.67 -43.76
C LEU A 262 2.16 -21.81 -44.78
N ASP A 263 2.21 -21.49 -46.08
CA ASP A 263 2.33 -22.49 -47.14
C ASP A 263 3.79 -22.96 -47.31
N GLY A 264 4.07 -24.20 -46.90
CA GLY A 264 5.37 -24.85 -47.11
C GLY A 264 6.46 -24.52 -46.10
N TYR A 265 6.21 -23.69 -45.07
CA TYR A 265 7.16 -23.40 -43.99
C TYR A 265 6.47 -23.06 -42.66
N VAL A 266 7.27 -22.99 -41.58
CA VAL A 266 6.89 -22.50 -40.25
C VAL A 266 7.87 -21.39 -39.90
N GLU A 267 7.37 -20.27 -39.40
CA GLU A 267 8.21 -19.21 -38.87
C GLU A 267 8.44 -19.45 -37.38
N LEU A 268 9.70 -19.41 -36.96
CA LEU A 268 10.12 -19.59 -35.58
C LEU A 268 10.82 -18.31 -35.13
N SER A 269 10.46 -17.82 -33.95
CA SER A 269 11.18 -16.76 -33.26
C SER A 269 11.55 -17.22 -31.85
N TRP A 270 12.62 -16.68 -31.30
CA TRP A 270 13.06 -16.90 -29.93
C TRP A 270 13.87 -15.70 -29.48
N ILE A 271 14.00 -15.55 -28.17
CA ILE A 271 14.91 -14.59 -27.55
C ILE A 271 16.26 -15.26 -27.31
N PRO A 272 17.40 -14.65 -27.71
CA PRO A 272 18.72 -15.19 -27.42
C PRO A 272 18.93 -15.43 -25.93
N PRO A 273 19.77 -16.40 -25.55
CA PRO A 273 20.13 -16.60 -24.16
C PRO A 273 20.64 -15.31 -23.50
N GLY A 274 20.15 -15.02 -22.29
CA GLY A 274 20.65 -13.88 -21.49
C GLY A 274 19.98 -12.53 -21.74
N VAL A 275 18.94 -12.45 -22.58
CA VAL A 275 18.18 -11.20 -22.83
C VAL A 275 16.89 -11.21 -22.00
N PHE A 276 16.73 -10.23 -21.12
CA PHE A 276 15.63 -10.13 -20.15
C PHE A 276 15.14 -8.68 -19.99
N PHE A 277 14.36 -8.16 -20.94
CA PHE A 277 13.58 -6.92 -20.75
C PHE A 277 12.18 -7.10 -21.33
N TYR A 278 11.18 -6.45 -20.74
CA TYR A 278 9.83 -6.31 -21.29
C TYR A 278 9.86 -5.19 -22.33
N GLU A 279 9.63 -5.53 -23.59
CA GLU A 279 9.43 -4.60 -24.70
C GLU A 279 8.08 -4.93 -25.33
N GLU A 280 7.13 -4.00 -25.22
CA GLU A 280 5.88 -4.04 -25.99
C GLU A 280 6.11 -3.16 -27.22
N ASP A 281 6.32 -3.81 -28.36
CA ASP A 281 6.41 -3.18 -29.66
C ASP A 281 5.03 -2.96 -30.30
N PHE A 282 3.96 -3.38 -29.61
CA PHE A 282 2.55 -3.28 -30.02
C PHE A 282 2.19 -4.11 -31.26
N GLU A 283 3.07 -4.99 -31.73
CA GLU A 283 2.86 -5.77 -32.94
C GLU A 283 1.92 -6.96 -32.71
N ALA A 284 2.00 -7.58 -31.54
CA ALA A 284 1.22 -8.76 -31.19
C ALA A 284 -0.11 -8.44 -30.49
N SER A 285 -0.23 -7.29 -29.82
CA SER A 285 -1.44 -6.85 -29.12
C SER A 285 -1.44 -5.35 -28.80
N ASP A 286 -2.57 -4.84 -28.30
CA ASP A 286 -2.72 -3.46 -27.83
C ASP A 286 -2.11 -3.19 -26.45
N GLY A 287 -1.44 -4.19 -25.84
CA GLY A 287 -0.84 -4.11 -24.53
C GLY A 287 -1.85 -4.01 -23.38
N GLY A 288 -3.15 -4.19 -23.64
CA GLY A 288 -4.22 -4.08 -22.65
C GLY A 288 -4.63 -2.65 -22.27
N TYR A 289 -4.17 -1.64 -23.01
CA TYR A 289 -4.51 -0.24 -22.76
C TYR A 289 -6.01 0.05 -23.06
N ILE A 290 -6.67 0.82 -22.19
CA ILE A 290 -8.10 1.14 -22.17
C ILE A 290 -8.30 2.65 -22.37
N ALA A 291 -8.91 3.05 -23.49
CA ALA A 291 -9.24 4.45 -23.71
C ALA A 291 -10.51 4.87 -22.92
N THR A 292 -10.36 5.45 -21.72
CA THR A 292 -11.48 5.71 -20.78
C THR A 292 -12.17 7.06 -20.91
N ASN A 293 -11.62 8.00 -21.68
CA ASN A 293 -12.31 9.26 -22.08
C ASN A 293 -12.26 9.46 -23.61
N SER A 294 -12.47 8.38 -24.37
CA SER A 294 -12.59 8.49 -25.82
C SER A 294 -14.03 8.86 -26.20
N ASP A 295 -14.26 10.13 -26.53
CA ASP A 295 -15.40 10.52 -27.35
C ASP A 295 -15.17 9.96 -28.76
N ALA A 296 -15.50 8.68 -28.99
CA ALA A 296 -15.54 7.94 -30.26
C ALA A 296 -14.35 8.00 -31.26
N GLU A 297 -13.37 8.90 -31.11
CA GLU A 297 -12.33 9.22 -32.10
C GLU A 297 -10.97 9.62 -31.45
N GLY A 298 -10.75 9.28 -30.17
CA GLY A 298 -9.61 9.79 -29.39
C GLY A 298 -8.29 9.01 -29.47
N TRP A 299 -8.32 7.68 -29.28
CA TRP A 299 -7.15 6.79 -29.35
C TRP A 299 -7.52 5.54 -30.15
N ALA A 300 -6.65 5.11 -31.05
CA ALA A 300 -6.84 3.91 -31.88
C ALA A 300 -5.55 3.09 -31.95
N TYR A 301 -5.71 1.76 -31.94
CA TYR A 301 -4.64 0.78 -32.07
C TYR A 301 -4.64 0.15 -33.48
N GLY A 302 -3.48 0.03 -34.09
CA GLY A 302 -3.27 -0.64 -35.38
C GLY A 302 -2.32 0.11 -36.30
N ALA A 303 -2.37 -0.20 -37.60
CA ALA A 303 -1.45 0.37 -38.58
C ALA A 303 -1.78 1.82 -38.97
N PRO A 304 -0.81 2.75 -38.89
CA PRO A 304 -1.01 4.13 -39.29
C PRO A 304 -1.11 4.26 -40.81
N THR A 305 -2.20 4.83 -41.31
CA THR A 305 -2.40 5.19 -42.73
C THR A 305 -2.14 6.68 -42.99
N SER A 306 -1.81 7.44 -41.94
CA SER A 306 -1.38 8.83 -41.96
C SER A 306 -0.30 9.08 -40.89
N GLY A 307 0.43 10.21 -40.94
CA GLY A 307 1.55 10.44 -40.03
C GLY A 307 2.80 9.65 -40.46
N PRO A 308 3.52 8.95 -39.56
CA PRO A 308 4.79 8.31 -39.89
C PRO A 308 4.67 7.12 -40.86
N MET A 309 3.44 6.64 -41.14
CA MET A 309 3.13 5.50 -42.03
C MET A 309 3.67 4.12 -41.56
N SER A 310 4.53 4.10 -40.55
CA SER A 310 4.97 2.93 -39.79
C SER A 310 5.37 3.37 -38.37
N GLY A 311 5.47 2.41 -37.45
CA GLY A 311 6.09 2.63 -36.15
C GLY A 311 7.62 2.70 -36.24
N HIS A 312 8.29 2.73 -35.09
CA HIS A 312 9.76 2.65 -35.04
C HIS A 312 10.24 1.32 -35.64
N ASP A 313 11.37 1.30 -36.36
CA ASP A 313 11.90 0.11 -37.04
C ASP A 313 10.96 -0.57 -38.06
N ASP A 314 10.10 0.20 -38.73
CA ASP A 314 9.12 -0.27 -39.73
C ASP A 314 8.02 -1.20 -39.17
N SER A 315 7.70 -1.06 -37.87
CA SER A 315 6.66 -1.82 -37.19
C SER A 315 5.25 -1.50 -37.73
N GLU A 316 4.36 -2.50 -37.75
CA GLU A 316 3.04 -2.44 -38.38
C GLU A 316 1.99 -1.80 -37.47
N ASN A 317 2.04 -1.99 -36.14
CA ASN A 317 0.98 -1.59 -35.23
C ASN A 317 1.46 -0.61 -34.15
N LEU A 318 0.63 0.39 -33.83
CA LEU A 318 0.89 1.35 -32.76
C LEU A 318 -0.41 1.94 -32.21
N TRP A 319 -0.32 2.65 -31.08
CA TRP A 319 -1.39 3.53 -30.60
C TRP A 319 -1.20 4.96 -31.11
N ALA A 320 -2.23 5.52 -31.74
CA ALA A 320 -2.25 6.92 -32.17
C ALA A 320 -3.58 7.58 -31.81
N THR A 321 -3.55 8.90 -31.65
CA THR A 321 -4.78 9.67 -31.45
C THR A 321 -5.69 9.66 -32.68
N ASN A 322 -5.10 9.41 -33.85
CA ASN A 322 -5.80 9.06 -35.07
C ASN A 322 -4.83 8.34 -36.02
N LEU A 323 -5.15 7.12 -36.44
CA LEU A 323 -4.30 6.35 -37.37
C LEU A 323 -4.39 6.86 -38.81
N ALA A 324 -5.40 7.67 -39.16
CA ALA A 324 -5.75 8.03 -40.54
C ALA A 324 -5.84 9.53 -40.85
N ALA A 325 -5.76 10.43 -39.85
CA ALA A 325 -5.70 11.88 -40.02
C ALA A 325 -5.10 12.63 -38.79
N GLU A 326 -5.13 13.97 -38.80
CA GLU A 326 -4.87 14.80 -37.60
C GLU A 326 -5.99 14.59 -36.54
N TYR A 327 -5.69 14.85 -35.26
CA TYR A 327 -6.67 14.70 -34.17
C TYR A 327 -7.78 15.77 -34.25
N ALA A 328 -9.00 15.41 -33.84
CA ALA A 328 -10.21 16.16 -34.23
C ALA A 328 -10.56 17.40 -33.38
N GLU A 329 -10.12 17.53 -32.12
CA GLU A 329 -10.59 18.59 -31.20
C GLU A 329 -9.46 19.34 -30.48
N ALA A 330 -9.51 20.69 -30.49
CA ALA A 330 -8.55 21.56 -29.80
C ALA A 330 -8.77 21.66 -28.25
N ASN A 331 -9.83 21.04 -27.71
CA ASN A 331 -10.20 21.01 -26.28
C ASN A 331 -10.30 19.56 -25.73
N GLY A 332 -9.59 18.60 -26.33
CA GLY A 332 -9.73 17.18 -25.97
C GLY A 332 -9.45 16.86 -24.49
N ASN A 333 -10.33 16.07 -23.87
CA ASN A 333 -10.12 15.38 -22.60
C ASN A 333 -10.07 13.89 -22.94
N TYR A 334 -8.87 13.33 -23.14
CA TYR A 334 -8.68 11.94 -23.55
C TYR A 334 -7.83 11.22 -22.51
N THR A 335 -8.23 10.02 -22.13
CA THR A 335 -7.41 9.14 -21.29
C THR A 335 -7.26 7.79 -22.00
N LEU A 336 -6.04 7.28 -22.00
CA LEU A 336 -5.68 5.91 -22.35
C LEU A 336 -5.04 5.34 -21.08
N ASP A 337 -5.84 4.61 -20.33
CA ASP A 337 -5.41 3.98 -19.09
C ASP A 337 -4.69 2.68 -19.47
N SER A 338 -3.52 2.39 -18.94
CA SER A 338 -3.02 1.01 -18.99
C SER A 338 -3.99 0.07 -18.25
N PRO A 339 -3.82 -1.26 -18.32
CA PRO A 339 -4.35 -2.13 -17.28
C PRO A 339 -3.93 -1.64 -15.88
N THR A 340 -4.56 -2.15 -14.83
CA THR A 340 -4.01 -1.99 -13.46
C THR A 340 -2.57 -2.50 -13.44
N ILE A 341 -1.62 -1.58 -13.44
CA ILE A 341 -0.18 -1.84 -13.32
C ILE A 341 0.23 -1.62 -11.87
N THR A 342 1.05 -2.51 -11.33
CA THR A 342 1.73 -2.28 -10.07
C THR A 342 3.00 -1.48 -10.34
N VAL A 343 3.03 -0.22 -9.96
CA VAL A 343 4.22 0.63 -10.02
C VAL A 343 5.11 0.28 -8.82
N VAL A 344 6.23 -0.40 -9.06
CA VAL A 344 7.27 -0.54 -8.04
C VAL A 344 8.18 0.67 -8.16
N GLY A 345 7.98 1.64 -7.26
CA GLY A 345 8.81 2.82 -7.17
C GLY A 345 10.12 2.52 -6.43
N GLY A 346 11.24 2.64 -7.12
CA GLY A 346 12.48 3.16 -6.52
C GLY A 346 12.51 4.68 -6.74
N THR A 347 12.92 5.45 -5.73
CA THR A 347 13.23 6.89 -5.88
C THR A 347 14.60 7.08 -6.57
N PRO A 348 14.84 8.26 -7.19
CA PRO A 348 15.30 8.46 -8.57
C PRO A 348 16.79 8.31 -8.86
#